data_AF-A0A1J4K5U0-F1
#
_entry.id   AF-A0A1J4K5U0-F1
#
_cell.length_a   1.000
_cell.length_b   1.000
_cell.length_c   1.000
_cell.angle_alpha   90.00
_cell.angle_beta   90.00
_cell.angle_gamma   90.00
#
_symmetry.space_group_name_H-M   'P 1'
#
loop_
_entity.id
_entity.type
_entity.pdbx_description
1 polymer ?
#
loop_
_entity_poly.entity_id
_entity_poly.type
_entity_poly.pdbx_seq_one_letter_code
_entity_poly.pdbx_strand_id
1 'polypeptide(L)'
;MAEIVQLNDFAINISDFTIKKDNIENDFQLKFSIVTPNDDNSKEYLTRVFEVSNIGDQKHFFRDLSFMVHCKHPLISKLKGFSVFDEGGNPANYSILTEFPKNGFLIDFMKLRYKRFDNTAKSKYIYGVAIIGNFLHSRNIVHRCLAPPTLGVSENFDPILLMMNCAKSYENKLNETLQIGNFPWIAPELDTDEADLDPKQNFKADIFSFGCLIYILFTGKAPFLDSNIIKIIRNKEEPDEFIPDEMSGDMKRLLNSCWRRDPKRRPTFDEILLKLQTHEALFPDTDVDSFDQYVRQLLSFQMSSNICKIAPESLGKSVSTIYASVMTNEKMRSDPKILKSLYTIREQVETYTPIVLQCIRGRSSMPILMKVPAFMFSAALNSEINKIFGLPEILQTIQIDNEKLINCPYLTMEQLGVKNGSVLHVYNRFIPADEEDDCDECLLYLDIQFLGKKGIAYMPTNTVQMLLEDIHFLTRLPIGSIQMNYKGRQLKNNNYTMQSYGVKPLSTINVTTTYPNTPVTINIDISGVIGRTGIEEFTVPPITTILNLMEMTNVDVNQCFALFDGRELSPHEALIDLDITPDDVIEFNTNVTDWL
;
A
#
# COMPACT_ATOMS: atom_id res chain seq x y z
N MET A 1 24.15 7.67 -15.46
CA MET A 1 23.51 7.85 -14.14
C MET A 1 22.39 8.86 -14.32
N ALA A 2 21.17 8.55 -13.91
CA ALA A 2 20.12 9.58 -13.84
C ALA A 2 20.33 10.37 -12.54
N GLU A 3 20.10 11.68 -12.58
CA GLU A 3 20.12 12.53 -11.38
C GLU A 3 19.09 12.01 -10.36
N ILE A 4 19.51 11.95 -9.08
CA ILE A 4 18.61 11.66 -7.98
C ILE A 4 17.82 12.94 -7.72
N VAL A 5 16.54 12.93 -8.13
CA VAL A 5 15.62 14.03 -7.90
C VAL A 5 15.23 14.01 -6.41
N GLN A 6 15.53 15.06 -5.65
CA GLN A 6 15.12 15.12 -4.25
C GLN A 6 13.70 15.69 -4.15
N LEU A 7 12.84 15.07 -3.32
CA LEU A 7 11.48 15.59 -3.10
C LEU A 7 11.50 17.00 -2.49
N ASN A 8 12.53 17.33 -1.70
CA ASN A 8 12.72 18.67 -1.13
C ASN A 8 12.86 19.77 -2.20
N ASP A 9 13.34 19.44 -3.40
CA ASP A 9 13.46 20.41 -4.53
C ASP A 9 12.08 20.86 -5.06
N PHE A 10 11.01 20.14 -4.69
CA PHE A 10 9.62 20.39 -5.09
C PHE A 10 8.73 20.81 -3.92
N ALA A 11 9.25 20.88 -2.69
CA ALA A 11 8.50 21.41 -1.56
C ALA A 11 8.33 22.93 -1.74
N ILE A 12 7.09 23.42 -1.67
CA ILE A 12 6.75 24.84 -1.83
C ILE A 12 5.84 25.31 -0.71
N ASN A 13 5.93 26.58 -0.37
CA ASN A 13 4.96 27.21 0.51
C ASN A 13 3.77 27.72 -0.31
N ILE A 14 2.55 27.32 0.07
CA ILE A 14 1.35 27.72 -0.67
C ILE A 14 1.07 29.22 -0.57
N SER A 15 1.53 29.90 0.48
CA SER A 15 1.39 31.36 0.63
C SER A 15 2.16 32.18 -0.41
N ASP A 16 3.08 31.55 -1.14
CA ASP A 16 3.86 32.20 -2.21
C ASP A 16 3.04 32.34 -3.51
N PHE A 17 1.80 31.87 -3.51
CA PHE A 17 0.85 31.92 -4.62
C PHE A 17 -0.45 32.61 -4.20
N THR A 18 -1.08 33.33 -5.14
CA THR A 18 -2.39 33.96 -4.99
C THR A 18 -3.43 33.16 -5.79
N ILE A 19 -4.60 32.89 -5.18
CA ILE A 19 -5.70 32.22 -5.88
C ILE A 19 -6.36 33.17 -6.88
N LYS A 20 -6.39 32.78 -8.16
CA LYS A 20 -7.02 33.53 -9.25
C LYS A 20 -8.44 33.05 -9.55
N LYS A 21 -8.69 31.74 -9.42
CA LYS A 21 -10.02 31.13 -9.52
C LYS A 21 -10.07 29.94 -8.58
N ASP A 22 -10.98 29.96 -7.62
CA ASP A 22 -11.10 28.93 -6.59
C ASP A 22 -12.27 27.97 -6.86
N ASN A 23 -12.27 26.82 -6.17
CA ASN A 23 -13.33 25.82 -6.19
C ASN A 23 -13.88 25.52 -7.60
N ILE A 24 -12.96 25.21 -8.52
CA ILE A 24 -13.30 24.77 -9.87
C ILE A 24 -13.84 23.35 -9.77
N GLU A 25 -15.16 23.24 -9.58
CA GLU A 25 -15.88 21.99 -9.71
C GLU A 25 -15.59 21.38 -11.09
N ASN A 26 -15.01 20.19 -11.08
CA ASN A 26 -15.02 19.31 -12.23
C ASN A 26 -16.06 18.20 -12.01
N ASP A 27 -16.35 17.44 -13.07
CA ASP A 27 -17.30 16.33 -13.02
C ASP A 27 -17.03 15.39 -11.83
N PHE A 28 -15.76 15.15 -11.47
CA PHE A 28 -15.34 14.23 -10.41
C PHE A 28 -15.44 14.76 -8.97
N GLN A 29 -16.08 15.91 -8.73
CA GLN A 29 -16.22 16.54 -7.39
C GLN A 29 -14.87 16.83 -6.68
N LEU A 30 -13.79 16.91 -7.45
CA LEU A 30 -12.45 17.21 -6.93
C LEU A 30 -12.23 18.72 -6.84
N LYS A 31 -11.59 19.18 -5.75
CA LYS A 31 -11.31 20.60 -5.52
C LYS A 31 -10.04 21.05 -6.25
N PHE A 32 -10.19 22.01 -7.15
CA PHE A 32 -9.09 22.68 -7.83
C PHE A 32 -9.16 24.19 -7.71
N SER A 33 -7.99 24.81 -7.71
CA SER A 33 -7.83 26.25 -7.77
C SER A 33 -6.78 26.57 -8.84
N ILE A 34 -7.00 27.61 -9.64
CA ILE A 34 -5.96 28.21 -10.48
C ILE A 34 -5.27 29.28 -9.65
N VAL A 35 -3.95 29.15 -9.52
CA VAL A 35 -3.12 30.06 -8.72
C VAL A 35 -2.02 30.70 -9.57
N THR A 36 -1.56 31.88 -9.17
CA THR A 36 -0.41 32.56 -9.78
C THR A 36 0.65 32.85 -8.71
N PRO A 37 1.96 32.71 -9.01
CA PRO A 37 3.01 33.14 -8.08
C PRO A 37 2.88 34.63 -7.76
N ASN A 38 3.15 35.00 -6.51
CA ASN A 38 3.06 36.38 -6.04
C ASN A 38 4.06 37.32 -6.76
N ASP A 39 5.14 36.77 -7.30
CA ASP A 39 6.19 37.47 -8.06
C ASP A 39 5.98 37.45 -9.59
N ASP A 40 5.16 36.53 -10.13
CA ASP A 40 4.94 36.35 -11.57
C ASP A 40 3.48 36.01 -11.91
N ASN A 41 2.63 37.04 -11.96
CA ASN A 41 1.23 36.94 -12.37
C ASN A 41 1.00 36.54 -13.85
N SER A 42 2.06 36.31 -14.64
CA SER A 42 1.93 35.85 -16.03
C SER A 42 1.77 34.32 -16.17
N LYS A 43 2.10 33.56 -15.13
CA LYS A 43 2.04 32.08 -15.11
C LYS A 43 0.91 31.59 -14.22
N GLU A 44 0.12 30.67 -14.76
CA GLU A 44 -0.95 29.98 -14.04
C GLU A 44 -0.55 28.55 -13.72
N TYR A 45 -0.89 28.09 -12.51
CA TYR A 45 -0.72 26.73 -12.05
C TYR A 45 -2.07 26.17 -11.59
N LEU A 46 -2.26 24.88 -11.82
CA LEU A 46 -3.41 24.13 -11.33
C LEU A 46 -3.02 23.48 -10.00
N THR A 47 -3.63 23.96 -8.93
CA THR A 47 -3.56 23.35 -7.59
C THR A 47 -4.66 22.30 -7.47
N ARG A 48 -4.29 21.08 -7.08
CA ARG A 48 -5.23 20.05 -6.63
C ARG A 48 -5.08 19.86 -5.13
N VAL A 49 -6.17 20.06 -4.40
CA VAL A 49 -6.21 19.84 -2.94
C VAL A 49 -6.66 18.42 -2.64
N PHE A 50 -6.00 17.79 -1.70
CA PHE A 50 -6.30 16.47 -1.13
C PHE A 50 -6.62 16.68 0.34
N GLU A 51 -7.89 16.52 0.71
CA GLU A 51 -8.30 16.48 2.12
C GLU A 51 -7.80 15.15 2.70
N VAL A 52 -6.90 15.24 3.68
CA VAL A 52 -6.26 14.08 4.30
C VAL A 52 -6.95 13.78 5.61
N SER A 53 -7.96 12.92 5.54
CA SER A 53 -8.69 12.38 6.69
C SER A 53 -8.09 11.05 7.19
N ASN A 54 -7.50 10.27 6.29
CA ASN A 54 -7.03 8.92 6.57
C ASN A 54 -5.78 8.52 5.74
N ILE A 55 -5.21 7.35 6.06
CA ILE A 55 -3.99 6.81 5.42
C ILE A 55 -4.20 6.50 3.91
N GLY A 56 -5.43 6.19 3.49
CA GLY A 56 -5.78 6.01 2.08
C GLY A 56 -5.62 7.29 1.27
N ASP A 57 -6.08 8.43 1.80
CA ASP A 57 -5.97 9.74 1.16
C ASP A 57 -4.48 10.12 0.94
N GLN A 58 -3.64 9.86 1.94
CA GLN A 58 -2.18 10.05 1.85
C GLN A 58 -1.56 9.19 0.75
N LYS A 59 -1.95 7.92 0.63
CA LYS A 59 -1.48 7.02 -0.44
C LYS A 59 -1.82 7.55 -1.82
N HIS A 60 -3.01 8.14 -1.99
CA HIS A 60 -3.41 8.75 -3.27
C HIS A 60 -2.56 9.96 -3.62
N PHE A 61 -2.30 10.85 -2.66
CA PHE A 61 -1.40 12.00 -2.85
C PHE A 61 0.02 11.57 -3.24
N PHE A 62 0.67 10.69 -2.47
CA PHE A 62 2.07 10.32 -2.71
C PHE A 62 2.26 9.54 -4.02
N ARG A 63 1.27 8.73 -4.43
CA ARG A 63 1.26 8.06 -5.73
C ARG A 63 1.21 9.06 -6.89
N ASP A 64 0.30 10.03 -6.82
CA ASP A 64 0.14 11.04 -7.86
C ASP A 64 1.39 11.94 -7.92
N LEU A 65 1.93 12.35 -6.76
CA LEU A 65 3.20 13.08 -6.66
C LEU A 65 4.38 12.30 -7.27
N SER A 66 4.53 11.01 -6.92
CA SER A 66 5.61 10.16 -7.42
C SER A 66 5.58 10.02 -8.94
N PHE A 67 4.39 9.89 -9.54
CA PHE A 67 4.23 9.94 -10.99
C PHE A 67 4.73 11.28 -11.54
N MET A 68 4.26 12.40 -10.98
CA MET A 68 4.54 13.75 -11.49
C MET A 68 6.03 14.15 -11.38
N VAL A 69 6.74 13.67 -10.35
CA VAL A 69 8.20 13.85 -10.17
C VAL A 69 9.01 13.11 -11.26
N HIS A 70 8.58 11.89 -11.62
CA HIS A 70 9.36 10.99 -12.50
C HIS A 70 8.89 10.98 -13.97
N CYS A 71 7.81 11.66 -14.30
CA CYS A 71 7.25 11.73 -15.65
C CYS A 71 7.83 12.90 -16.45
N LYS A 72 8.78 12.64 -17.36
CA LYS A 72 9.21 13.62 -18.38
C LYS A 72 8.51 13.31 -19.71
N HIS A 73 7.44 14.05 -19.99
CA HIS A 73 6.62 13.92 -21.20
C HIS A 73 6.13 15.30 -21.66
N PRO A 74 6.24 15.67 -22.95
CA PRO A 74 5.91 17.03 -23.41
C PRO A 74 4.42 17.38 -23.31
N LEU A 75 3.54 16.37 -23.39
CA LEU A 75 2.07 16.51 -23.35
C LEU A 75 1.44 16.14 -21.99
N ILE A 76 2.24 16.02 -20.92
CA ILE A 76 1.74 15.82 -19.55
C ILE A 76 2.21 17.03 -18.74
N SER A 77 1.32 17.61 -17.94
CA SER A 77 1.67 18.80 -17.14
C SER A 77 2.84 18.50 -16.21
N LYS A 78 3.73 19.49 -16.03
CA LYS A 78 4.90 19.33 -15.16
C LYS A 78 4.55 19.71 -13.73
N LEU A 79 5.16 19.02 -12.77
CA LEU A 79 5.13 19.40 -11.37
C LEU A 79 5.85 20.75 -11.16
N LYS A 80 5.15 21.72 -10.58
CA LYS A 80 5.75 22.95 -10.05
C LYS A 80 6.18 22.76 -8.60
N GLY A 81 5.40 22.01 -7.81
CA GLY A 81 5.73 21.65 -6.44
C GLY A 81 4.56 21.01 -5.71
N PHE A 82 4.75 20.74 -4.42
CA PHE A 82 3.71 20.29 -3.51
C PHE A 82 3.82 20.97 -2.14
N SER A 83 2.72 21.00 -1.42
CA SER A 83 2.66 21.34 0.01
C SER A 83 1.97 20.22 0.77
N VAL A 84 2.36 20.00 2.02
CA VAL A 84 1.64 19.13 2.98
C VAL A 84 0.88 19.96 4.06
N PHE A 85 0.85 21.28 3.89
CA PHE A 85 0.14 22.23 4.73
C PHE A 85 -0.75 23.16 3.88
N ASP A 86 -1.88 23.60 4.42
CA ASP A 86 -2.67 24.70 3.83
C ASP A 86 -2.13 26.10 4.17
N GLU A 87 -2.82 27.14 3.68
CA GLU A 87 -2.51 28.55 3.94
C GLU A 87 -2.51 28.92 5.43
N GLY A 88 -3.24 28.17 6.27
CA GLY A 88 -3.25 28.34 7.72
C GLY A 88 -2.15 27.55 8.46
N GLY A 89 -1.34 26.78 7.73
CA GLY A 89 -0.33 25.89 8.30
C GLY A 89 -0.88 24.56 8.82
N ASN A 90 -2.12 24.18 8.50
CA ASN A 90 -2.70 22.92 8.99
C ASN A 90 -2.19 21.73 8.14
N PRO A 91 -1.71 20.63 8.75
CA PRO A 91 -1.15 19.48 8.05
C PRO A 91 -2.21 18.53 7.43
N ALA A 92 -3.47 18.97 7.31
CA ALA A 92 -4.60 18.13 6.91
C ALA A 92 -4.97 18.25 5.42
N ASN A 93 -4.35 19.18 4.68
CA ASN A 93 -4.70 19.52 3.31
C ASN A 93 -3.44 19.47 2.44
N TYR A 94 -3.17 18.33 1.81
CA TYR A 94 -2.03 18.21 0.91
C TYR A 94 -2.37 18.80 -0.46
N SER A 95 -1.41 19.43 -1.12
CA SER A 95 -1.64 20.11 -2.40
C SER A 95 -0.55 19.77 -3.40
N ILE A 96 -0.94 19.47 -4.65
CA ILE A 96 -0.02 19.31 -5.79
C ILE A 96 -0.27 20.47 -6.76
N LEU A 97 0.80 21.19 -7.13
CA LEU A 97 0.76 22.31 -8.08
C LEU A 97 1.44 21.91 -9.38
N THR A 98 0.74 22.13 -10.50
CA THR A 98 1.14 21.70 -11.84
C THR A 98 1.01 22.84 -12.86
N GLU A 99 1.77 22.83 -13.96
CA GLU A 99 1.63 23.84 -15.02
C GLU A 99 0.19 23.86 -15.60
N PHE A 100 -0.47 25.00 -15.65
CA PHE A 100 -1.80 25.14 -16.27
C PHE A 100 -1.69 25.72 -17.69
N PRO A 101 -2.31 25.12 -18.71
CA PRO A 101 -2.09 25.52 -20.09
C PRO A 101 -2.97 26.71 -20.51
N LYS A 102 -2.41 27.56 -21.38
CA LYS A 102 -2.96 28.89 -21.75
C LYS A 102 -4.41 28.92 -22.26
N ASN A 103 -4.90 27.84 -22.87
CA ASN A 103 -6.28 27.75 -23.36
C ASN A 103 -7.23 27.02 -22.38
N GLY A 104 -6.74 26.64 -21.18
CA GLY A 104 -7.52 26.05 -20.10
C GLY A 104 -7.88 24.58 -20.31
N PHE A 105 -8.90 24.11 -19.58
CA PHE A 105 -9.47 22.77 -19.73
C PHE A 105 -10.13 22.60 -21.10
N LEU A 106 -10.02 21.41 -21.68
CA LEU A 106 -10.64 21.09 -22.97
C LEU A 106 -12.16 21.26 -22.92
N ILE A 107 -12.82 20.84 -21.84
CA ILE A 107 -14.29 20.94 -21.74
C ILE A 107 -14.80 22.39 -21.86
N ASP A 108 -14.08 23.35 -21.27
CA ASP A 108 -14.41 24.78 -21.36
C ASP A 108 -13.99 25.36 -22.71
N PHE A 109 -12.86 24.94 -23.24
CA PHE A 109 -12.42 25.32 -24.58
C PHE A 109 -13.44 24.90 -25.65
N MET A 110 -13.97 23.67 -25.56
CA MET A 110 -15.00 23.17 -26.47
C MET A 110 -16.32 23.96 -26.32
N LYS A 111 -16.77 24.27 -25.09
CA LYS A 111 -17.97 25.09 -24.88
C LYS A 111 -17.83 26.51 -25.47
N LEU A 112 -16.69 27.17 -25.26
CA LEU A 112 -16.51 28.61 -25.53
C LEU A 112 -15.86 28.92 -26.89
N ARG A 113 -15.05 28.00 -27.42
CA ARG A 113 -14.10 28.26 -28.52
C ARG A 113 -14.06 27.16 -29.58
N TYR A 114 -15.02 26.22 -29.63
CA TYR A 114 -15.06 25.09 -30.58
C TYR A 114 -14.64 25.44 -32.01
N LYS A 115 -15.15 26.55 -32.57
CA LYS A 115 -14.86 26.99 -33.95
C LYS A 115 -13.40 27.39 -34.22
N ARG A 116 -12.55 27.54 -33.19
CA ARG A 116 -11.10 27.74 -33.32
C ARG A 116 -10.33 26.43 -33.48
N PHE A 117 -10.99 25.29 -33.27
CA PHE A 117 -10.43 23.97 -33.42
C PHE A 117 -10.76 23.49 -34.83
N ASP A 118 -9.85 23.74 -35.78
CA ASP A 118 -9.96 23.19 -37.13
C ASP A 118 -9.67 21.68 -37.14
N ASN A 119 -9.91 21.03 -38.27
CA ASN A 119 -9.77 19.57 -38.35
C ASN A 119 -8.31 19.11 -38.30
N THR A 120 -7.34 19.94 -38.74
CA THR A 120 -5.92 19.69 -38.56
C THR A 120 -5.54 19.68 -37.08
N ALA A 121 -5.99 20.67 -36.31
CA ALA A 121 -5.79 20.76 -34.87
C ALA A 121 -6.46 19.58 -34.15
N LYS A 122 -7.67 19.18 -34.54
CA LYS A 122 -8.35 17.98 -33.99
C LYS A 122 -7.54 16.71 -34.23
N SER A 123 -7.06 16.49 -35.46
CA SER A 123 -6.23 15.35 -35.84
C SER A 123 -4.94 15.30 -35.01
N LYS A 124 -4.25 16.44 -34.86
CA LYS A 124 -3.06 16.56 -33.98
C LYS A 124 -3.40 16.27 -32.53
N TYR A 125 -4.55 16.76 -32.02
CA TYR A 125 -4.96 16.56 -30.64
C TYR A 125 -5.26 15.10 -30.31
N ILE A 126 -6.02 14.39 -31.15
CA ILE A 126 -6.26 12.95 -30.94
C ILE A 126 -4.96 12.14 -31.06
N TYR A 127 -4.04 12.53 -31.94
CA TYR A 127 -2.73 11.91 -32.02
C TYR A 127 -1.90 12.13 -30.74
N GLY A 128 -1.87 13.36 -30.22
CA GLY A 128 -1.19 13.67 -28.96
C GLY A 128 -1.77 12.94 -27.75
N VAL A 129 -3.10 12.78 -27.67
CA VAL A 129 -3.73 11.96 -26.61
C VAL A 129 -3.46 10.48 -26.80
N ALA A 130 -3.42 9.97 -28.04
CA ALA A 130 -3.01 8.58 -28.30
C ALA A 130 -1.54 8.33 -27.92
N ILE A 131 -0.65 9.33 -28.10
CA ILE A 131 0.75 9.28 -27.61
C ILE A 131 0.79 9.21 -26.08
N ILE A 132 0.01 10.05 -25.37
CA ILE A 132 -0.12 9.99 -23.90
C ILE A 132 -0.61 8.60 -23.47
N GLY A 133 -1.68 8.11 -24.08
CA GLY A 133 -2.27 6.80 -23.78
C GLY A 133 -1.28 5.65 -23.99
N ASN A 134 -0.56 5.63 -25.12
CA ASN A 134 0.45 4.61 -25.37
C ASN A 134 1.62 4.69 -24.38
N PHE A 135 2.07 5.90 -24.05
CA PHE A 135 3.14 6.11 -23.07
C PHE A 135 2.78 5.59 -21.67
N LEU A 136 1.51 5.69 -21.27
CA LEU A 136 0.98 5.13 -20.02
C LEU A 136 0.80 3.59 -20.11
N HIS A 137 0.24 3.08 -21.21
CA HIS A 137 -0.05 1.65 -21.38
C HIS A 137 1.22 0.81 -21.55
N SER A 138 2.23 1.31 -22.28
CA SER A 138 3.58 0.74 -22.33
C SER A 138 4.30 0.72 -20.96
N ARG A 139 3.69 1.35 -19.95
CA ARG A 139 4.12 1.39 -18.55
C ARG A 139 3.13 0.73 -17.60
N ASN A 140 2.22 -0.10 -18.10
CA ASN A 140 1.18 -0.75 -17.29
C ASN A 140 0.34 0.23 -16.43
N ILE A 141 0.32 1.52 -16.76
CA ILE A 141 -0.50 2.54 -16.10
C ILE A 141 -1.81 2.63 -16.87
N VAL A 142 -2.91 2.29 -16.21
CA VAL A 142 -4.26 2.58 -16.70
C VAL A 142 -4.68 3.93 -16.14
N HIS A 143 -5.07 4.86 -17.01
CA HIS A 143 -5.55 6.17 -16.57
C HIS A 143 -7.01 6.12 -16.08
N ARG A 144 -7.81 5.24 -16.68
CA ARG A 144 -9.25 5.02 -16.51
C ARG A 144 -10.15 6.18 -16.95
N CYS A 145 -9.60 7.25 -17.54
CA CYS A 145 -10.36 8.42 -17.99
C CYS A 145 -9.52 9.41 -18.84
N LEU A 146 -9.03 8.99 -20.00
CA LEU A 146 -8.41 9.90 -20.98
C LEU A 146 -9.50 10.67 -21.75
N ALA A 147 -10.04 11.71 -21.11
CA ALA A 147 -11.27 12.40 -21.53
C ALA A 147 -11.20 13.92 -21.24
N PRO A 148 -12.13 14.74 -21.80
CA PRO A 148 -12.06 16.21 -21.70
C PRO A 148 -11.92 16.83 -20.29
N PRO A 149 -12.46 16.26 -19.20
CA PRO A 149 -12.25 16.82 -17.86
C PRO A 149 -10.83 16.67 -17.31
N THR A 150 -10.00 15.76 -17.87
CA THR A 150 -8.60 15.52 -17.44
C THR A 150 -7.57 16.18 -18.36
N LEU A 151 -8.02 16.77 -19.48
CA LEU A 151 -7.20 17.32 -20.54
C LEU A 151 -7.33 18.85 -20.60
N GLY A 152 -6.21 19.53 -20.86
CA GLY A 152 -6.14 20.94 -21.21
C GLY A 152 -5.67 21.17 -22.64
N VAL A 153 -5.66 22.44 -23.05
CA VAL A 153 -5.28 22.87 -24.40
C VAL A 153 -4.11 23.85 -24.32
N SER A 154 -2.98 23.53 -24.96
CA SER A 154 -1.80 24.41 -25.01
C SER A 154 -2.07 25.67 -25.85
N GLU A 155 -1.13 26.61 -25.87
CA GLU A 155 -1.18 27.76 -26.80
C GLU A 155 -1.20 27.31 -28.28
N ASN A 156 -0.48 26.23 -28.61
CA ASN A 156 -0.36 25.67 -29.95
C ASN A 156 -1.44 24.61 -30.26
N PHE A 157 -2.51 24.54 -29.45
CA PHE A 157 -3.57 23.53 -29.55
C PHE A 157 -3.12 22.09 -29.26
N ASP A 158 -2.04 21.88 -28.51
CA ASP A 158 -1.66 20.54 -28.03
C ASP A 158 -2.56 20.06 -26.88
N PRO A 159 -2.75 18.74 -26.73
CA PRO A 159 -3.30 18.17 -25.52
C PRO A 159 -2.26 18.25 -24.40
N ILE A 160 -2.68 18.70 -23.22
CA ILE A 160 -1.89 18.59 -21.98
C ILE A 160 -2.70 17.76 -20.99
N LEU A 161 -2.19 16.62 -20.56
CA LEU A 161 -2.81 15.87 -19.47
C LEU A 161 -2.56 16.59 -18.14
N LEU A 162 -3.63 16.98 -17.45
CA LEU A 162 -3.58 17.79 -16.23
C LEU A 162 -3.70 16.97 -14.95
N MET A 163 -4.25 15.76 -15.04
CA MET A 163 -4.74 15.01 -13.88
C MET A 163 -4.55 13.51 -14.03
N MET A 164 -3.74 12.89 -13.17
CA MET A 164 -3.69 11.42 -13.02
C MET A 164 -4.84 10.93 -12.13
N ASN A 165 -6.09 11.18 -12.52
CA ASN A 165 -7.25 11.03 -11.63
C ASN A 165 -7.46 9.60 -11.10
N CYS A 166 -7.06 8.57 -11.84
CA CYS A 166 -7.33 7.17 -11.49
C CYS A 166 -6.14 6.21 -11.74
N ALA A 167 -4.92 6.73 -11.86
CA ALA A 167 -3.71 5.93 -12.12
C ALA A 167 -3.47 4.86 -11.04
N LYS A 168 -3.77 3.59 -11.33
CA LYS A 168 -3.47 2.47 -10.43
C LYS A 168 -2.44 1.56 -11.08
N SER A 169 -1.51 1.03 -10.27
CA SER A 169 -0.86 -0.22 -10.63
C SER A 169 -1.91 -1.33 -10.72
N TYR A 170 -1.59 -2.35 -11.53
CA TYR A 170 -2.43 -3.51 -11.84
C TYR A 170 -3.07 -4.19 -10.60
N GLU A 171 -2.47 -4.07 -9.42
CA GLU A 171 -2.68 -4.96 -8.27
C GLU A 171 -3.68 -4.45 -7.22
N ASN A 172 -4.21 -3.22 -7.35
CA ASN A 172 -5.04 -2.60 -6.31
C ASN A 172 -6.55 -2.54 -6.65
N LYS A 173 -7.38 -3.22 -5.82
CA LYS A 173 -8.86 -3.20 -5.90
C LYS A 173 -9.46 -1.78 -5.79
N LEU A 174 -10.72 -1.61 -6.22
CA LEU A 174 -11.47 -0.35 -6.08
C LEU A 174 -11.86 -0.10 -4.62
N ASN A 175 -11.81 1.18 -4.20
CA ASN A 175 -12.47 1.68 -3.00
C ASN A 175 -13.52 2.72 -3.45
N GLU A 176 -14.77 2.27 -3.49
CA GLU A 176 -16.08 2.88 -3.17
C GLU A 176 -16.37 4.42 -3.25
N THR A 177 -15.42 5.34 -3.36
CA THR A 177 -15.70 6.79 -3.14
C THR A 177 -16.11 7.61 -4.38
N LEU A 178 -16.11 7.04 -5.58
CA LEU A 178 -16.59 7.73 -6.80
C LEU A 178 -17.93 7.15 -7.24
N GLN A 179 -18.92 8.00 -7.52
CA GLN A 179 -20.15 7.61 -8.22
C GLN A 179 -19.87 7.44 -9.72
N ILE A 180 -19.12 6.39 -10.06
CA ILE A 180 -18.52 6.15 -11.38
C ILE A 180 -19.59 6.20 -12.51
N GLY A 181 -20.79 5.66 -12.25
CA GLY A 181 -21.91 5.59 -13.19
C GLY A 181 -22.47 6.92 -13.70
N ASN A 182 -22.20 8.05 -13.03
CA ASN A 182 -22.76 9.35 -13.42
C ASN A 182 -22.04 9.98 -14.63
N PHE A 183 -20.88 9.46 -15.01
CA PHE A 183 -19.99 10.14 -15.96
C PHE A 183 -20.08 9.57 -17.39
N PRO A 184 -20.33 10.41 -18.41
CA PRO A 184 -20.38 9.97 -19.82
C PRO A 184 -18.99 9.58 -20.38
N TRP A 185 -17.93 9.89 -19.64
CA TRP A 185 -16.54 9.67 -20.06
C TRP A 185 -15.99 8.29 -19.70
N ILE A 186 -16.63 7.61 -18.74
CA ILE A 186 -16.14 6.36 -18.14
C ILE A 186 -16.80 5.17 -18.82
N ALA A 187 -16.00 4.16 -19.15
CA ALA A 187 -16.45 2.94 -19.81
C ALA A 187 -17.45 2.13 -18.95
N PRO A 188 -18.48 1.51 -19.55
CA PRO A 188 -19.55 0.84 -18.81
C PRO A 188 -19.06 -0.32 -17.94
N GLU A 189 -17.98 -1.02 -18.32
CA GLU A 189 -17.40 -2.09 -17.50
C GLU A 189 -16.73 -1.61 -16.20
N LEU A 190 -16.57 -0.30 -16.00
CA LEU A 190 -16.13 0.29 -14.73
C LEU A 190 -17.31 0.72 -13.84
N ASP A 191 -18.55 0.70 -14.34
CA ASP A 191 -19.76 1.00 -13.56
C ASP A 191 -20.28 -0.24 -12.77
N THR A 192 -19.73 -1.43 -13.04
CA THR A 192 -20.16 -2.71 -12.43
C THR A 192 -19.21 -3.19 -11.33
N ASP A 193 -19.76 -3.66 -10.21
CA ASP A 193 -19.01 -4.22 -9.06
C ASP A 193 -18.26 -5.54 -9.36
N GLU A 194 -18.18 -5.98 -10.62
CA GLU A 194 -17.37 -7.13 -11.06
C GLU A 194 -15.87 -6.81 -11.04
N ALA A 195 -15.33 -6.58 -9.85
CA ALA A 195 -13.93 -6.31 -9.56
C ALA A 195 -12.97 -7.51 -9.82
N ASP A 196 -13.44 -8.52 -10.55
CA ASP A 196 -12.71 -9.73 -10.97
C ASP A 196 -12.46 -9.78 -12.50
N LEU A 197 -12.80 -8.73 -13.25
CA LEU A 197 -12.49 -8.63 -14.68
C LEU A 197 -10.96 -8.69 -14.93
N ASP A 198 -10.56 -9.53 -15.91
CA ASP A 198 -9.16 -9.64 -16.41
C ASP A 198 -8.52 -8.25 -16.52
N PRO A 199 -7.44 -7.94 -15.76
CA PRO A 199 -6.88 -6.60 -15.71
C PRO A 199 -6.40 -6.04 -17.06
N LYS A 200 -6.23 -6.87 -18.10
CA LYS A 200 -6.00 -6.39 -19.47
C LYS A 200 -7.19 -5.61 -20.04
N GLN A 201 -8.40 -5.83 -19.52
CA GLN A 201 -9.60 -5.08 -19.87
C GLN A 201 -9.57 -3.65 -19.33
N ASN A 202 -8.85 -3.37 -18.23
CA ASN A 202 -8.74 -2.02 -17.68
C ASN A 202 -8.09 -1.04 -18.69
N PHE A 203 -7.08 -1.47 -19.46
CA PHE A 203 -6.51 -0.66 -20.54
C PHE A 203 -7.56 -0.27 -21.59
N LYS A 204 -8.54 -1.14 -21.84
CA LYS A 204 -9.59 -0.93 -22.85
C LYS A 204 -10.66 0.08 -22.40
N ALA A 205 -10.72 0.44 -21.11
CA ALA A 205 -11.52 1.56 -20.62
C ALA A 205 -10.97 2.92 -21.10
N ASP A 206 -9.65 3.11 -21.13
CA ASP A 206 -9.03 4.33 -21.67
C ASP A 206 -9.33 4.52 -23.17
N ILE A 207 -9.46 3.41 -23.90
CA ILE A 207 -9.83 3.41 -25.33
C ILE A 207 -11.28 3.87 -25.53
N PHE A 208 -12.19 3.52 -24.62
CA PHE A 208 -13.57 4.02 -24.63
C PHE A 208 -13.61 5.53 -24.34
N SER A 209 -12.89 6.00 -23.31
CA SER A 209 -12.76 7.43 -23.00
C SER A 209 -12.15 8.23 -24.16
N PHE A 210 -11.18 7.65 -24.87
CA PHE A 210 -10.63 8.20 -26.11
C PHE A 210 -11.66 8.27 -27.25
N GLY A 211 -12.57 7.30 -27.35
CA GLY A 211 -13.75 7.40 -28.21
C GLY A 211 -14.63 8.61 -27.86
N CYS A 212 -14.87 8.86 -26.57
CA CYS A 212 -15.60 10.05 -26.12
C CYS A 212 -14.87 11.36 -26.46
N LEU A 213 -13.54 11.37 -26.48
CA LEU A 213 -12.74 12.50 -26.99
C LEU A 213 -12.96 12.72 -28.50
N ILE A 214 -12.90 11.68 -29.33
CA ILE A 214 -13.18 11.79 -30.78
C ILE A 214 -14.58 12.40 -30.99
N TYR A 215 -15.59 11.89 -30.27
CA TYR A 215 -16.97 12.35 -30.39
C TYR A 215 -17.14 13.84 -30.06
N ILE A 216 -16.59 14.34 -28.95
CA ILE A 216 -16.72 15.77 -28.60
C ILE A 216 -15.94 16.65 -29.57
N LEU A 217 -14.77 16.22 -30.07
CA LEU A 217 -14.02 16.97 -31.08
C LEU A 217 -14.75 17.05 -32.43
N PHE A 218 -15.58 16.06 -32.76
CA PHE A 218 -16.43 16.09 -33.96
C PHE A 218 -17.72 16.91 -33.78
N THR A 219 -18.40 16.77 -32.64
CA THR A 219 -19.77 17.31 -32.44
C THR A 219 -19.83 18.62 -31.64
N GLY A 220 -18.78 18.93 -30.86
CA GLY A 220 -18.82 19.97 -29.82
C GLY A 220 -19.65 19.60 -28.58
N LYS A 221 -20.16 18.36 -28.47
CA LYS A 221 -21.07 17.91 -27.40
C LYS A 221 -20.48 16.72 -26.63
N ALA A 222 -20.86 16.55 -25.37
CA ALA A 222 -20.57 15.32 -24.63
C ALA A 222 -21.42 14.15 -25.20
N PRO A 223 -20.86 12.93 -25.32
CA PRO A 223 -21.66 11.74 -25.65
C PRO A 223 -22.50 11.33 -24.43
N PHE A 224 -23.53 10.50 -24.64
CA PHE A 224 -24.32 9.80 -23.61
C PHE A 224 -25.02 10.66 -22.52
N LEU A 225 -24.83 11.97 -22.51
CA LEU A 225 -25.28 12.91 -21.48
C LEU A 225 -26.82 12.96 -21.40
N ASP A 226 -27.36 12.61 -20.22
CA ASP A 226 -28.77 12.73 -19.85
C ASP A 226 -28.85 13.24 -18.40
N SER A 227 -30.00 13.75 -17.96
CA SER A 227 -30.21 14.12 -16.55
C SER A 227 -30.48 12.93 -15.63
N ASN A 228 -30.73 11.75 -16.19
CA ASN A 228 -30.95 10.51 -15.45
C ASN A 228 -29.76 9.55 -15.62
N ILE A 229 -29.07 9.27 -14.50
CA ILE A 229 -27.90 8.38 -14.40
C ILE A 229 -28.16 7.00 -15.03
N ILE A 230 -29.35 6.41 -14.83
CA ILE A 230 -29.70 5.09 -15.37
C ILE A 230 -29.72 5.12 -16.90
N LYS A 231 -30.11 6.25 -17.50
CA LYS A 231 -30.01 6.43 -18.95
C LYS A 231 -28.56 6.64 -19.40
N ILE A 232 -27.74 7.40 -18.67
CA ILE A 232 -26.31 7.54 -19.01
C ILE A 232 -25.67 6.15 -19.08
N ILE A 233 -25.92 5.28 -18.11
CA ILE A 233 -25.40 3.90 -18.10
C ILE A 233 -25.91 3.11 -19.32
N ARG A 234 -27.22 3.09 -19.59
CA ARG A 234 -27.78 2.40 -20.77
C ARG A 234 -27.25 2.93 -22.11
N ASN A 235 -27.13 4.25 -22.25
CA ASN A 235 -26.56 4.90 -23.43
C ASN A 235 -25.11 4.44 -23.69
N LYS A 236 -24.35 4.15 -22.62
CA LYS A 236 -22.98 3.60 -22.72
C LYS A 236 -22.95 2.09 -23.06
N GLU A 237 -24.01 1.34 -22.76
CA GLU A 237 -24.15 -0.07 -23.19
C GLU A 237 -24.53 -0.22 -24.67
N GLU A 238 -25.22 0.79 -25.24
CA GLU A 238 -25.68 0.84 -26.63
C GLU A 238 -25.07 2.05 -27.41
N PRO A 239 -23.73 2.22 -27.40
CA PRO A 239 -23.09 3.45 -27.85
C PRO A 239 -23.11 3.65 -29.38
N ASP A 240 -23.43 2.61 -30.14
CA ASP A 240 -23.59 2.67 -31.60
C ASP A 240 -24.70 3.66 -32.03
N GLU A 241 -25.75 3.85 -31.20
CA GLU A 241 -26.84 4.80 -31.47
C GLU A 241 -26.41 6.28 -31.39
N PHE A 242 -25.28 6.55 -30.73
CA PHE A 242 -24.75 7.89 -30.52
C PHE A 242 -23.70 8.29 -31.56
N ILE A 243 -23.37 7.44 -32.53
CA ILE A 243 -22.38 7.77 -33.57
C ILE A 243 -23.01 8.72 -34.60
N PRO A 244 -22.48 9.95 -34.81
CA PRO A 244 -23.08 10.93 -35.72
C PRO A 244 -23.23 10.40 -37.15
N ASP A 245 -24.32 10.76 -37.83
CA ASP A 245 -24.56 10.38 -39.23
C ASP A 245 -23.66 11.16 -40.20
N GLU A 246 -23.30 12.39 -39.84
CA GLU A 246 -22.37 13.22 -40.61
C GLU A 246 -20.92 12.72 -40.50
N MET A 247 -20.60 11.93 -39.48
CA MET A 247 -19.31 11.25 -39.39
C MET A 247 -19.29 10.10 -40.40
N SER A 248 -18.28 10.06 -41.26
CA SER A 248 -18.18 9.05 -42.32
C SER A 248 -16.76 8.51 -42.45
N GLY A 249 -16.58 7.51 -43.31
CA GLY A 249 -15.28 6.90 -43.59
C GLY A 249 -14.64 6.24 -42.35
N ASP A 250 -13.32 6.35 -42.28
CA ASP A 250 -12.48 5.68 -41.29
C ASP A 250 -12.57 6.28 -39.89
N MET A 251 -12.85 7.58 -39.75
CA MET A 251 -13.10 8.18 -38.43
C MET A 251 -14.33 7.55 -37.75
N LYS A 252 -15.41 7.28 -38.50
CA LYS A 252 -16.58 6.54 -37.99
C LYS A 252 -16.22 5.10 -37.62
N ARG A 253 -15.37 4.43 -38.40
CA ARG A 253 -14.85 3.08 -38.08
C ARG A 253 -14.01 3.08 -36.80
N LEU A 254 -13.13 4.07 -36.62
CA LEU A 254 -12.31 4.22 -35.43
C LEU A 254 -13.18 4.46 -34.18
N LEU A 255 -14.11 5.43 -34.21
CA LEU A 255 -15.02 5.69 -33.10
C LEU A 255 -15.83 4.45 -32.71
N ASN A 256 -16.43 3.76 -33.69
CA ASN A 256 -17.15 2.51 -33.49
C ASN A 256 -16.25 1.43 -32.85
N SER A 257 -14.99 1.31 -33.30
CA SER A 257 -14.03 0.37 -32.72
C SER A 257 -13.68 0.71 -31.26
N CYS A 258 -13.57 1.99 -30.91
CA CYS A 258 -13.34 2.43 -29.53
C CYS A 258 -14.54 2.17 -28.61
N TRP A 259 -15.75 2.14 -29.16
CA TRP A 259 -17.00 1.93 -28.43
C TRP A 259 -17.57 0.50 -28.54
N ARG A 260 -16.76 -0.50 -28.92
CA ARG A 260 -17.21 -1.90 -28.88
C ARG A 260 -17.61 -2.31 -27.45
N ARG A 261 -18.80 -2.90 -27.32
CA ARG A 261 -19.35 -3.42 -26.06
C ARG A 261 -18.43 -4.45 -25.39
N ASP A 262 -17.85 -5.36 -26.17
CA ASP A 262 -16.79 -6.27 -25.74
C ASP A 262 -15.44 -5.49 -25.69
N PRO A 263 -14.86 -5.21 -24.50
CA PRO A 263 -13.65 -4.41 -24.39
C PRO A 263 -12.46 -5.00 -25.12
N LYS A 264 -12.43 -6.34 -25.29
CA LYS A 264 -11.33 -7.05 -25.98
C LYS A 264 -11.31 -6.76 -27.49
N ARG A 265 -12.42 -6.26 -28.05
CA ARG A 265 -12.54 -5.85 -29.47
C ARG A 265 -12.21 -4.38 -29.71
N ARG A 266 -11.99 -3.58 -28.66
CA ARG A 266 -11.51 -2.21 -28.80
C ARG A 266 -10.01 -2.24 -29.18
N PRO A 267 -9.50 -1.29 -29.98
CA PRO A 267 -8.09 -1.29 -30.40
C PRO A 267 -7.12 -1.03 -29.23
N THR A 268 -5.81 -1.14 -29.45
CA THR A 268 -4.76 -0.60 -28.57
C THR A 268 -4.37 0.82 -29.00
N PHE A 269 -3.67 1.58 -28.15
CA PHE A 269 -3.13 2.87 -28.58
C PHE A 269 -2.08 2.74 -29.70
N ASP A 270 -1.30 1.66 -29.77
CA ASP A 270 -0.42 1.40 -30.93
C ASP A 270 -1.20 1.24 -32.24
N GLU A 271 -2.31 0.50 -32.22
CA GLU A 271 -3.19 0.32 -33.39
C GLU A 271 -3.85 1.64 -33.80
N ILE A 272 -4.27 2.47 -32.83
CA ILE A 272 -4.81 3.82 -33.08
C ILE A 272 -3.72 4.71 -33.69
N LEU A 273 -2.52 4.75 -33.10
CA LEU A 273 -1.41 5.56 -33.59
C LEU A 273 -1.03 5.18 -35.03
N LEU A 274 -0.99 3.88 -35.33
CA LEU A 274 -0.74 3.39 -36.69
C LEU A 274 -1.81 3.91 -37.68
N LYS A 275 -3.10 3.84 -37.33
CA LYS A 275 -4.20 4.35 -38.17
C LYS A 275 -4.14 5.86 -38.40
N LEU A 276 -3.65 6.63 -37.42
CA LEU A 276 -3.45 8.06 -37.55
C LEU A 276 -2.22 8.39 -38.41
N GLN A 277 -1.12 7.65 -38.23
CA GLN A 277 0.14 7.82 -38.98
C GLN A 277 0.04 7.38 -40.45
N THR A 278 -0.83 6.41 -40.78
CA THR A 278 -1.14 6.03 -42.16
C THR A 278 -2.25 6.90 -42.78
N HIS A 279 -2.64 7.97 -42.09
CA HIS A 279 -3.69 8.93 -42.47
C HIS A 279 -5.08 8.30 -42.67
N GLU A 280 -5.28 7.05 -42.23
CA GLU A 280 -6.54 6.34 -42.37
C GLU A 280 -7.64 7.07 -41.61
N ALA A 281 -7.42 7.36 -40.32
CA ALA A 281 -8.46 7.87 -39.42
C ALA A 281 -8.26 9.33 -38.98
N LEU A 282 -7.99 10.25 -39.93
CA LEU A 282 -7.91 11.69 -39.65
C LEU A 282 -9.29 12.38 -39.77
N PHE A 283 -9.43 13.58 -39.20
CA PHE A 283 -10.61 14.42 -39.43
C PHE A 283 -10.62 14.94 -40.90
N PRO A 284 -11.81 15.18 -41.50
CA PRO A 284 -11.92 15.68 -42.88
C PRO A 284 -11.09 16.94 -43.12
N ASP A 285 -10.53 17.13 -44.31
CA ASP A 285 -9.76 18.34 -44.67
C ASP A 285 -8.55 18.62 -43.76
N THR A 286 -7.99 17.59 -43.11
CA THR A 286 -6.72 17.71 -42.36
C THR A 286 -5.57 18.02 -43.32
N ASP A 287 -4.79 19.06 -42.99
CA ASP A 287 -3.50 19.33 -43.61
C ASP A 287 -2.49 18.25 -43.20
N VAL A 288 -2.22 17.34 -44.14
CA VAL A 288 -1.39 16.15 -43.95
C VAL A 288 0.08 16.51 -43.72
N ASP A 289 0.62 17.50 -44.43
CA ASP A 289 2.02 17.92 -44.27
C ASP A 289 2.23 18.54 -42.87
N SER A 290 1.28 19.37 -42.43
CA SER A 290 1.25 19.96 -41.10
C SER A 290 1.06 18.91 -40.00
N PHE A 291 0.28 17.85 -40.25
CA PHE A 291 0.13 16.70 -39.36
C PHE A 291 1.41 15.87 -39.27
N ASP A 292 2.05 15.53 -40.39
CA ASP A 292 3.29 14.74 -40.41
C ASP A 292 4.48 15.49 -39.79
N GLN A 293 4.55 16.81 -39.96
CA GLN A 293 5.51 17.63 -39.23
C GLN A 293 5.31 17.53 -37.72
N TYR A 294 4.06 17.53 -37.25
CA TYR A 294 3.73 17.38 -35.84
C TYR A 294 4.06 15.97 -35.29
N VAL A 295 3.75 14.92 -36.06
CA VAL A 295 4.13 13.54 -35.75
C VAL A 295 5.65 13.44 -35.57
N ARG A 296 6.44 13.97 -36.51
CA ARG A 296 7.91 13.98 -36.44
C ARG A 296 8.43 14.76 -35.23
N GLN A 297 7.82 15.90 -34.91
CA GLN A 297 8.17 16.69 -33.73
C GLN A 297 7.93 15.89 -32.44
N LEU A 298 6.76 15.27 -32.27
CA LEU A 298 6.47 14.47 -31.08
C LEU A 298 7.39 13.25 -30.94
N LEU A 299 7.66 12.54 -32.04
CA LEU A 299 8.58 11.40 -32.05
C LEU A 299 10.05 11.79 -31.82
N SER A 300 10.43 13.07 -32.01
CA SER A 300 11.79 13.55 -31.76
C SER A 300 12.11 13.77 -30.27
N PHE A 301 11.10 13.90 -29.41
CA PHE A 301 11.32 14.07 -27.97
C PHE A 301 11.74 12.74 -27.33
N GLN A 302 12.80 12.77 -26.52
CA GLN A 302 13.15 11.64 -25.65
C GLN A 302 12.15 11.52 -24.50
N MET A 303 11.13 10.67 -24.69
CA MET A 303 10.07 10.39 -23.73
C MET A 303 10.58 9.54 -22.55
N SER A 304 11.26 10.17 -21.60
CA SER A 304 11.79 9.52 -20.41
C SER A 304 10.82 9.62 -19.22
N SER A 305 9.82 8.74 -19.20
CA SER A 305 9.31 8.29 -17.90
C SER A 305 10.10 7.08 -17.49
N ASN A 306 10.73 7.22 -16.33
CA ASN A 306 11.30 6.11 -15.63
C ASN A 306 10.23 5.27 -14.92
N ILE A 307 8.93 5.56 -14.87
CA ILE A 307 7.97 4.89 -13.94
C ILE A 307 7.82 3.35 -14.14
N CYS A 308 8.44 2.74 -15.16
CA CYS A 308 8.59 1.27 -15.28
C CYS A 308 10.03 0.76 -15.44
N LYS A 309 11.02 1.59 -15.10
CA LYS A 309 12.45 1.25 -15.00
C LYS A 309 13.11 1.87 -13.75
N ILE A 310 12.55 2.96 -13.22
CA ILE A 310 12.30 3.25 -11.82
C ILE A 310 10.99 2.54 -11.42
N ALA A 311 10.98 1.66 -10.42
CA ALA A 311 12.03 1.41 -9.44
C ALA A 311 13.32 0.73 -9.96
N PRO A 312 14.51 1.33 -9.73
CA PRO A 312 15.79 0.68 -9.99
C PRO A 312 16.61 0.70 -8.70
N GLU A 313 17.91 0.45 -8.83
CA GLU A 313 18.89 0.73 -7.79
C GLU A 313 18.78 2.11 -7.13
N SER A 314 18.25 3.18 -7.72
CA SER A 314 18.17 4.48 -7.03
C SER A 314 17.07 4.52 -5.97
N LEU A 315 15.90 3.94 -6.25
CA LEU A 315 14.83 3.80 -5.26
C LEU A 315 15.14 2.63 -4.31
N GLY A 316 15.73 1.54 -4.81
CA GLY A 316 16.33 0.50 -3.99
C GLY A 316 17.42 1.03 -3.05
N LYS A 317 18.27 1.99 -3.48
CA LYS A 317 19.25 2.68 -2.63
C LYS A 317 18.59 3.63 -1.65
N SER A 318 17.63 4.46 -2.07
CA SER A 318 16.88 5.31 -1.12
C SER A 318 16.17 4.47 -0.07
N VAL A 319 15.57 3.34 -0.44
CA VAL A 319 14.92 2.41 0.48
C VAL A 319 15.92 1.61 1.29
N SER A 320 17.12 1.31 0.77
CA SER A 320 18.23 0.77 1.55
C SER A 320 18.82 1.79 2.53
N THR A 321 18.82 3.08 2.20
CA THR A 321 19.26 4.18 3.08
C THR A 321 18.23 4.46 4.16
N ILE A 322 16.93 4.51 3.82
CA ILE A 322 15.86 4.62 4.81
C ILE A 322 15.83 3.35 5.67
N TYR A 323 16.02 2.16 5.10
CA TYR A 323 16.20 0.93 5.87
C TYR A 323 17.42 1.01 6.79
N ALA A 324 18.57 1.52 6.31
CA ALA A 324 19.76 1.72 7.13
C ALA A 324 19.58 2.80 8.22
N SER A 325 18.65 3.75 8.02
CA SER A 325 18.28 4.81 8.98
C SER A 325 17.12 4.42 9.91
N VAL A 326 16.34 3.40 9.54
CA VAL A 326 15.41 2.69 10.44
C VAL A 326 16.17 1.64 11.25
N MET A 327 17.22 1.04 10.69
CA MET A 327 18.37 0.62 11.48
C MET A 327 19.07 1.84 12.10
N THR A 328 19.86 1.65 13.15
CA THR A 328 20.36 2.73 14.06
C THR A 328 19.25 3.49 14.81
N ASN A 329 18.15 3.92 14.19
CA ASN A 329 17.07 4.61 14.88
C ASN A 329 16.11 3.65 15.56
N GLU A 330 16.37 3.39 16.84
CA GLU A 330 15.64 2.46 17.69
C GLU A 330 14.11 2.67 17.70
N LYS A 331 13.62 3.92 17.78
CA LYS A 331 12.18 4.22 17.75
C LYS A 331 11.52 3.86 16.41
N MET A 332 12.30 3.84 15.34
CA MET A 332 11.82 3.40 14.02
C MET A 332 11.92 1.87 13.85
N ARG A 333 12.86 1.20 14.54
CA ARG A 333 12.96 -0.27 14.59
C ARG A 333 11.78 -0.93 15.29
N SER A 334 11.18 -0.26 16.27
CA SER A 334 10.07 -0.80 17.07
C SER A 334 8.68 -0.42 16.54
N ASP A 335 8.54 0.67 15.76
CA ASP A 335 7.25 1.11 15.22
C ASP A 335 6.74 0.19 14.08
N PRO A 336 5.64 -0.57 14.28
CA PRO A 336 5.12 -1.49 13.26
C PRO A 336 4.59 -0.75 12.02
N LYS A 337 4.13 0.50 12.14
CA LYS A 337 3.63 1.31 11.02
C LYS A 337 4.77 1.74 10.11
N ILE A 338 5.93 2.10 10.68
CA ILE A 338 7.13 2.45 9.91
C ILE A 338 7.66 1.22 9.17
N LEU A 339 7.79 0.08 9.86
CA LEU A 339 8.24 -1.18 9.25
C LEU A 339 7.29 -1.68 8.16
N LYS A 340 5.98 -1.62 8.39
CA LYS A 340 4.96 -2.00 7.38
C LYS A 340 4.96 -1.06 6.18
N SER A 341 5.24 0.23 6.39
CA SER A 341 5.42 1.19 5.30
C SER A 341 6.67 0.89 4.48
N LEU A 342 7.81 0.62 5.13
CA LEU A 342 9.03 0.19 4.47
C LEU A 342 8.84 -1.12 3.69
N TYR A 343 8.18 -2.12 4.28
CA TYR A 343 7.81 -3.35 3.60
C TYR A 343 7.01 -3.07 2.32
N THR A 344 5.93 -2.29 2.44
CA THR A 344 5.03 -1.96 1.32
C THR A 344 5.79 -1.24 0.21
N ILE A 345 6.73 -0.36 0.57
CA ILE A 345 7.60 0.31 -0.40
C ILE A 345 8.55 -0.71 -1.05
N ARG A 346 9.24 -1.56 -0.29
CA ARG A 346 10.14 -2.61 -0.83
C ARG A 346 9.42 -3.54 -1.80
N GLU A 347 8.22 -4.00 -1.44
CA GLU A 347 7.36 -4.85 -2.28
C GLU A 347 7.01 -4.21 -3.64
N GLN A 348 6.84 -2.88 -3.67
CA GLN A 348 6.50 -2.14 -4.88
C GLN A 348 7.71 -1.72 -5.73
N VAL A 349 8.94 -1.88 -5.22
CA VAL A 349 10.16 -1.31 -5.84
C VAL A 349 11.28 -2.31 -6.08
N GLU A 350 11.29 -3.46 -5.41
CA GLU A 350 12.27 -4.52 -5.62
C GLU A 350 11.65 -5.67 -6.43
N THR A 351 12.36 -6.15 -7.46
CA THR A 351 12.01 -7.41 -8.11
C THR A 351 12.51 -8.59 -7.27
N TYR A 352 11.60 -9.43 -6.78
CA TYR A 352 11.94 -10.60 -5.95
C TYR A 352 11.32 -11.89 -6.48
N THR A 353 11.89 -13.03 -6.06
CA THR A 353 11.21 -14.32 -6.14
C THR A 353 10.55 -14.58 -4.78
N PRO A 354 9.21 -14.74 -4.71
CA PRO A 354 8.55 -15.02 -3.43
C PRO A 354 8.95 -16.40 -2.91
N ILE A 355 9.15 -16.48 -1.59
CA ILE A 355 9.30 -17.76 -0.88
C ILE A 355 7.91 -18.27 -0.48
N VAL A 356 7.70 -19.58 -0.62
CA VAL A 356 6.50 -20.27 -0.13
C VAL A 356 6.78 -20.77 1.29
N LEU A 357 5.93 -20.38 2.24
CA LEU A 357 6.02 -20.74 3.66
C LEU A 357 4.87 -21.66 4.06
N GLN A 358 5.12 -22.55 5.01
CA GLN A 358 4.13 -23.43 5.61
C GLN A 358 3.70 -22.89 6.97
N CYS A 359 2.60 -22.15 7.03
CA CYS A 359 2.10 -21.55 8.26
C CYS A 359 1.20 -22.55 9.02
N ILE A 360 1.58 -22.90 10.24
CA ILE A 360 0.88 -23.83 11.12
C ILE A 360 0.49 -23.08 12.39
N ARG A 361 -0.77 -23.18 12.85
CA ARG A 361 -1.15 -22.68 14.18
C ARG A 361 -0.94 -23.78 15.23
N GLY A 362 -0.26 -23.47 16.34
CA GLY A 362 0.22 -24.47 17.30
C GLY A 362 1.11 -25.53 16.64
N ARG A 363 0.90 -26.81 16.95
CA ARG A 363 1.45 -27.96 16.20
C ARG A 363 0.37 -28.72 15.43
N SER A 364 -0.61 -28.00 14.87
CA SER A 364 -1.61 -28.56 13.95
C SER A 364 -0.93 -29.31 12.78
N SER A 365 -1.55 -30.41 12.32
CA SER A 365 -1.02 -31.22 11.22
C SER A 365 -1.34 -30.68 9.81
N MET A 366 -2.09 -29.59 9.70
CA MET A 366 -2.52 -28.99 8.43
C MET A 366 -1.87 -27.61 8.24
N PRO A 367 -0.79 -27.49 7.43
CA PRO A 367 -0.19 -26.20 7.10
C PRO A 367 -1.01 -25.44 6.06
N ILE A 368 -1.06 -24.11 6.21
CA ILE A 368 -1.57 -23.18 5.20
C ILE A 368 -0.37 -22.62 4.44
N LEU A 369 -0.39 -22.69 3.10
CA LEU A 369 0.68 -22.16 2.27
C LEU A 369 0.52 -20.64 2.10
N MET A 370 1.54 -19.89 2.52
CA MET A 370 1.65 -18.44 2.32
C MET A 370 2.77 -18.15 1.30
N LYS A 371 2.60 -17.12 0.47
CA LYS A 371 3.69 -16.59 -0.37
C LYS A 371 4.09 -15.23 0.15
N VAL A 372 5.38 -15.02 0.41
CA VAL A 372 5.91 -13.72 0.88
C VAL A 372 7.22 -13.35 0.17
N PRO A 373 7.57 -12.06 0.08
CA PRO A 373 8.93 -11.66 -0.28
C PRO A 373 9.95 -12.09 0.77
N ALA A 374 11.16 -12.48 0.35
CA ALA A 374 12.25 -12.81 1.29
C ALA A 374 12.69 -11.60 2.15
N PHE A 375 12.45 -10.37 1.67
CA PHE A 375 12.68 -9.15 2.43
C PHE A 375 11.52 -8.74 3.36
N MET A 376 10.44 -9.52 3.47
CA MET A 376 9.32 -9.18 4.36
C MET A 376 9.80 -9.06 5.81
N PHE A 377 9.48 -7.94 6.46
CA PHE A 377 9.73 -7.77 7.90
C PHE A 377 8.79 -8.65 8.70
N SER A 378 9.26 -9.19 9.82
CA SER A 378 8.42 -9.92 10.79
C SER A 378 7.20 -9.12 11.26
N ALA A 379 7.32 -7.81 11.47
CA ALA A 379 6.17 -6.96 11.77
C ALA A 379 5.10 -6.97 10.65
N ALA A 380 5.50 -7.03 9.38
CA ALA A 380 4.57 -7.12 8.25
C ALA A 380 3.98 -8.54 8.11
N LEU A 381 4.79 -9.57 8.38
CA LEU A 381 4.36 -10.98 8.41
C LEU A 381 3.22 -11.20 9.42
N ASN A 382 3.29 -10.60 10.61
CA ASN A 382 2.21 -10.68 11.61
C ASN A 382 0.85 -10.25 11.03
N SER A 383 0.85 -9.26 10.13
CA SER A 383 -0.37 -8.78 9.48
C SER A 383 -0.97 -9.79 8.49
N GLU A 384 -0.13 -10.48 7.71
CA GLU A 384 -0.60 -11.54 6.83
C GLU A 384 -1.07 -12.78 7.61
N ILE A 385 -0.41 -13.09 8.73
CA ILE A 385 -0.83 -14.15 9.66
C ILE A 385 -2.17 -13.82 10.32
N ASN A 386 -2.42 -12.55 10.67
CA ASN A 386 -3.72 -12.10 11.17
C ASN A 386 -4.83 -12.38 10.14
N LYS A 387 -4.64 -12.01 8.86
CA LYS A 387 -5.62 -12.28 7.80
C LYS A 387 -5.93 -13.77 7.61
N ILE A 388 -4.96 -14.66 7.85
CA ILE A 388 -5.14 -16.11 7.70
C ILE A 388 -5.85 -16.73 8.92
N PHE A 389 -5.48 -16.33 10.15
CA PHE A 389 -5.90 -17.00 11.38
C PHE A 389 -6.85 -16.19 12.28
N GLY A 390 -7.20 -14.96 11.88
CA GLY A 390 -8.01 -14.00 12.64
C GLY A 390 -7.35 -13.47 13.91
N LEU A 391 -6.05 -13.68 14.09
CA LEU A 391 -5.32 -13.47 15.34
C LEU A 391 -4.67 -12.07 15.36
N PRO A 392 -5.06 -11.14 16.25
CA PRO A 392 -4.50 -9.78 16.28
C PRO A 392 -2.97 -9.76 16.40
N GLU A 393 -2.32 -8.81 15.72
CA GLU A 393 -0.85 -8.77 15.53
C GLU A 393 -0.06 -8.74 16.84
N ILE A 394 -0.58 -8.06 17.86
CA ILE A 394 0.02 -7.97 19.21
C ILE A 394 -0.05 -9.29 20.00
N LEU A 395 -0.96 -10.19 19.61
CA LEU A 395 -1.26 -11.46 20.30
C LEU A 395 -0.59 -12.68 19.63
N GLN A 396 0.31 -12.44 18.68
CA GLN A 396 1.04 -13.48 17.96
C GLN A 396 2.43 -13.70 18.56
N THR A 397 2.85 -14.96 18.60
CA THR A 397 4.24 -15.37 18.73
C THR A 397 4.56 -16.37 17.63
N ILE A 398 5.69 -16.21 16.93
CA ILE A 398 6.03 -17.06 15.77
C ILE A 398 7.36 -17.75 16.00
N GLN A 399 7.44 -19.03 15.64
CA GLN A 399 8.67 -19.82 15.60
C GLN A 399 8.94 -20.32 14.17
N ILE A 400 10.20 -20.23 13.74
CA ILE A 400 10.69 -20.72 12.46
C ILE A 400 11.30 -22.12 12.67
N ASP A 401 10.85 -23.08 11.87
CA ASP A 401 11.42 -24.43 11.71
C ASP A 401 11.64 -25.21 13.04
N ASN A 402 10.88 -24.85 14.10
CA ASN A 402 11.01 -25.33 15.49
C ASN A 402 12.33 -24.95 16.21
N GLU A 403 13.14 -24.06 15.64
CA GLU A 403 14.43 -23.64 16.20
C GLU A 403 14.37 -22.21 16.77
N LYS A 404 13.91 -21.23 15.99
CA LYS A 404 14.10 -19.80 16.29
C LYS A 404 12.79 -19.05 16.51
N LEU A 405 12.69 -18.27 17.60
CA LEU A 405 11.59 -17.34 17.83
C LEU A 405 11.76 -16.06 17.02
N ILE A 406 10.66 -15.54 16.46
CA ILE A 406 10.61 -14.22 15.83
C ILE A 406 10.22 -13.20 16.90
N ASN A 407 11.20 -12.44 17.36
CA ASN A 407 11.10 -11.43 18.42
C ASN A 407 11.51 -10.03 17.94
N CYS A 408 12.43 -9.90 16.96
CA CYS A 408 12.83 -8.62 16.38
C CYS A 408 11.87 -8.21 15.23
N PRO A 409 11.02 -7.18 15.37
CA PRO A 409 10.03 -6.78 14.36
C PRO A 409 10.64 -6.25 13.05
N TYR A 410 11.89 -5.76 13.11
CA TYR A 410 12.63 -5.12 12.03
C TYR A 410 13.50 -6.05 11.18
N LEU A 411 13.60 -7.34 11.52
CA LEU A 411 14.37 -8.31 10.74
C LEU A 411 13.54 -8.86 9.58
N THR A 412 14.18 -9.04 8.42
CA THR A 412 13.54 -9.67 7.25
C THR A 412 13.49 -11.19 7.38
N MET A 413 12.61 -11.85 6.61
CA MET A 413 12.56 -13.31 6.52
C MET A 413 13.93 -13.91 6.16
N GLU A 414 14.65 -13.31 5.20
CA GLU A 414 16.01 -13.69 4.81
C GLU A 414 17.01 -13.56 5.97
N GLN A 415 16.99 -12.46 6.72
CA GLN A 415 17.86 -12.24 7.89
C GLN A 415 17.52 -13.16 9.07
N LEU A 416 16.26 -13.57 9.17
CA LEU A 416 15.80 -14.58 10.13
C LEU A 416 16.17 -16.01 9.70
N GLY A 417 16.70 -16.20 8.49
CA GLY A 417 17.10 -17.50 7.94
C GLY A 417 15.99 -18.28 7.24
N VAL A 418 14.80 -17.70 7.12
CA VAL A 418 13.59 -18.32 6.53
C VAL A 418 13.80 -18.52 5.03
N LYS A 419 13.50 -19.73 4.54
CA LYS A 419 13.71 -20.12 3.14
C LYS A 419 12.41 -20.64 2.52
N ASN A 420 12.41 -20.81 1.20
CA ASN A 420 11.31 -21.46 0.50
C ASN A 420 11.13 -22.90 1.01
N GLY A 421 9.98 -23.19 1.62
CA GLY A 421 9.64 -24.45 2.28
C GLY A 421 9.65 -24.39 3.81
N SER A 422 10.23 -23.36 4.43
CA SER A 422 10.28 -23.20 5.89
C SER A 422 8.89 -23.20 6.52
N VAL A 423 8.82 -23.76 7.73
CA VAL A 423 7.61 -23.90 8.53
C VAL A 423 7.56 -22.78 9.56
N LEU A 424 6.46 -22.02 9.56
CA LEU A 424 6.17 -21.01 10.58
C LEU A 424 5.11 -21.56 11.53
N HIS A 425 5.51 -21.85 12.77
CA HIS A 425 4.59 -22.18 13.85
C HIS A 425 4.10 -20.89 14.53
N VAL A 426 2.79 -20.69 14.54
CA VAL A 426 2.11 -19.50 15.08
C VAL A 426 1.38 -19.88 16.35
N TYR A 427 1.78 -19.25 17.45
CA TYR A 427 1.25 -19.46 18.80
C TYR A 427 0.55 -18.20 19.30
N ASN A 428 -0.39 -18.37 20.22
CA ASN A 428 -1.04 -17.25 20.88
C ASN A 428 -0.16 -16.72 22.04
N ARG A 429 0.00 -15.39 22.18
CA ARG A 429 0.74 -14.73 23.27
C ARG A 429 -0.11 -14.66 24.56
N PHE A 430 0.56 -14.60 25.72
CA PHE A 430 -0.07 -14.26 27.01
C PHE A 430 0.01 -12.76 27.30
N ILE A 431 -1.12 -12.17 27.69
CA ILE A 431 -1.25 -10.77 28.14
C ILE A 431 -1.55 -10.76 29.65
N PRO A 432 -1.12 -9.77 30.45
CA PRO A 432 -1.72 -9.48 31.76
C PRO A 432 -3.25 -9.33 31.65
N ALA A 433 -4.00 -9.64 32.72
CA ALA A 433 -5.47 -9.58 32.69
C ALA A 433 -6.02 -8.20 33.12
N ASP A 434 -5.11 -7.25 33.34
CA ASP A 434 -5.26 -5.90 33.84
C ASP A 434 -4.83 -4.83 32.82
N GLU A 435 -4.30 -5.24 31.66
CA GLU A 435 -4.14 -4.39 30.48
C GLU A 435 -5.48 -4.33 29.72
N GLU A 436 -6.01 -3.12 29.50
CA GLU A 436 -7.17 -2.89 28.63
C GLU A 436 -6.74 -3.05 27.16
N ASP A 437 -7.13 -4.18 26.54
CA ASP A 437 -6.89 -4.48 25.12
C ASP A 437 -8.23 -4.42 24.35
N ASP A 438 -8.27 -3.74 23.21
CA ASP A 438 -9.46 -3.53 22.36
C ASP A 438 -10.01 -4.84 21.73
N CYS A 439 -9.46 -6.01 22.11
CA CYS A 439 -9.64 -7.31 21.46
C CYS A 439 -10.55 -8.31 22.22
N ASP A 440 -11.36 -7.84 23.17
CA ASP A 440 -12.20 -8.64 24.09
C ASP A 440 -12.99 -9.81 23.45
N GLU A 441 -13.54 -9.62 22.25
CA GLU A 441 -14.34 -10.65 21.57
C GLU A 441 -13.54 -11.92 21.21
N CYS A 442 -12.21 -11.81 21.12
CA CYS A 442 -11.29 -12.88 20.78
C CYS A 442 -10.39 -13.31 21.96
N LEU A 443 -10.70 -12.91 23.20
CA LEU A 443 -9.89 -13.28 24.37
C LEU A 443 -10.48 -14.46 25.16
N LEU A 444 -9.58 -15.25 25.75
CA LEU A 444 -9.80 -16.30 26.72
C LEU A 444 -8.84 -16.06 27.90
N TYR A 445 -9.25 -16.33 29.12
CA TYR A 445 -8.37 -16.20 30.28
C TYR A 445 -7.85 -17.56 30.75
N LEU A 446 -6.56 -17.65 31.02
CA LEU A 446 -5.90 -18.78 31.67
C LEU A 446 -5.48 -18.36 33.08
N ASP A 447 -6.02 -19.01 34.10
CA ASP A 447 -5.56 -18.84 35.49
C ASP A 447 -4.47 -19.88 35.77
N ILE A 448 -3.22 -19.48 35.57
CA ILE A 448 -2.05 -20.35 35.63
C ILE A 448 -1.45 -20.29 37.02
N GLN A 449 -1.35 -21.44 37.69
CA GLN A 449 -0.98 -21.62 39.10
C GLN A 449 0.21 -20.77 39.63
N PHE A 450 1.16 -20.39 38.76
CA PHE A 450 2.33 -19.57 39.12
C PHE A 450 2.50 -18.27 38.32
N LEU A 451 1.70 -18.05 37.27
CA LEU A 451 1.73 -16.82 36.45
C LEU A 451 0.49 -15.94 36.65
N GLY A 452 -0.46 -16.40 37.47
CA GLY A 452 -1.75 -15.76 37.69
C GLY A 452 -2.66 -15.83 36.47
N LYS A 453 -3.65 -14.93 36.44
CA LYS A 453 -4.60 -14.80 35.34
C LYS A 453 -3.93 -14.08 34.16
N LYS A 454 -3.88 -14.74 33.01
CA LYS A 454 -3.37 -14.19 31.74
C LYS A 454 -4.44 -14.27 30.64
N GLY A 455 -4.55 -13.24 29.82
CA GLY A 455 -5.31 -13.29 28.58
C GLY A 455 -4.55 -14.07 27.51
N ILE A 456 -5.25 -14.85 26.70
CA ILE A 456 -4.74 -15.51 25.51
C ILE A 456 -5.77 -15.34 24.38
N ALA A 457 -5.30 -15.13 23.15
CA ALA A 457 -6.18 -15.06 22.00
C ALA A 457 -6.85 -16.42 21.69
N TYR A 458 -8.06 -16.35 21.14
CA TYR A 458 -9.00 -17.46 21.06
C TYR A 458 -9.76 -17.45 19.74
N MET A 459 -9.82 -18.61 19.07
CA MET A 459 -10.79 -18.88 18.01
C MET A 459 -11.70 -20.05 18.40
N PRO A 460 -12.99 -20.04 18.01
CA PRO A 460 -13.91 -21.16 18.22
C PRO A 460 -13.41 -22.50 17.67
N THR A 461 -12.54 -22.46 16.66
CA THR A 461 -11.91 -23.60 15.99
C THR A 461 -10.62 -24.10 16.65
N ASN A 462 -10.02 -23.37 17.60
CA ASN A 462 -8.86 -23.88 18.33
C ASN A 462 -9.24 -25.15 19.11
N THR A 463 -8.30 -26.10 19.20
CA THR A 463 -8.50 -27.35 19.96
C THR A 463 -7.80 -27.30 21.32
N VAL A 464 -8.20 -28.21 22.22
CA VAL A 464 -7.55 -28.38 23.53
C VAL A 464 -6.05 -28.71 23.35
N GLN A 465 -5.71 -29.55 22.38
CA GLN A 465 -4.32 -29.90 22.02
C GLN A 465 -3.52 -28.66 21.60
N MET A 466 -4.06 -27.82 20.71
CA MET A 466 -3.38 -26.58 20.29
C MET A 466 -3.14 -25.63 21.46
N LEU A 467 -4.12 -25.48 22.37
CA LEU A 467 -3.97 -24.60 23.53
C LEU A 467 -2.94 -25.13 24.54
N LEU A 468 -2.85 -26.46 24.72
CA LEU A 468 -1.78 -27.07 25.51
C LEU A 468 -0.40 -26.87 24.88
N GLU A 469 -0.32 -26.88 23.55
CA GLU A 469 0.92 -26.59 22.81
C GLU A 469 1.32 -25.13 22.90
N ASP A 470 0.38 -24.19 22.83
CA ASP A 470 0.61 -22.75 23.07
C ASP A 470 1.17 -22.53 24.50
N ILE A 471 0.53 -23.12 25.51
CA ILE A 471 0.98 -23.01 26.91
C ILE A 471 2.37 -23.65 27.07
N HIS A 472 2.60 -24.85 26.54
CA HIS A 472 3.91 -25.51 26.59
C HIS A 472 5.00 -24.69 25.89
N PHE A 473 4.70 -24.13 24.72
CA PHE A 473 5.64 -23.34 23.95
C PHE A 473 6.05 -22.07 24.69
N LEU A 474 5.10 -21.34 25.30
CA LEU A 474 5.38 -20.10 26.04
C LEU A 474 5.96 -20.32 27.44
N THR A 475 5.51 -21.34 28.17
CA THR A 475 5.90 -21.57 29.58
C THR A 475 7.02 -22.58 29.75
N ARG A 476 7.41 -23.27 28.66
CA ARG A 476 8.36 -24.39 28.61
C ARG A 476 7.98 -25.63 29.42
N LEU A 477 6.90 -25.57 30.19
CA LEU A 477 6.36 -26.69 30.95
C LEU A 477 6.07 -27.88 30.03
N PRO A 478 6.51 -29.11 30.36
CA PRO A 478 6.20 -30.29 29.56
C PRO A 478 4.69 -30.49 29.41
N ILE A 479 4.20 -30.75 28.19
CA ILE A 479 2.74 -30.95 27.91
C ILE A 479 2.11 -31.96 28.89
N GLY A 480 2.81 -33.05 29.20
CA GLY A 480 2.33 -34.08 30.14
C GLY A 480 2.23 -33.65 31.62
N SER A 481 2.83 -32.52 32.00
CA SER A 481 2.70 -31.93 33.34
C SER A 481 1.56 -30.91 33.44
N ILE A 482 1.06 -30.39 32.31
CA ILE A 482 0.02 -29.36 32.25
C ILE A 482 -1.37 -30.00 32.33
N GLN A 483 -2.25 -29.46 33.18
CA GLN A 483 -3.66 -29.85 33.26
C GLN A 483 -4.56 -28.63 33.19
N MET A 484 -5.50 -28.62 32.24
CA MET A 484 -6.49 -27.55 32.08
C MET A 484 -7.88 -27.98 32.58
N ASN A 485 -8.49 -27.14 33.40
CA ASN A 485 -9.78 -27.38 34.03
C ASN A 485 -10.75 -26.23 33.75
N TYR A 486 -11.91 -26.54 33.16
CA TYR A 486 -12.99 -25.58 32.90
C TYR A 486 -14.27 -26.00 33.61
N LYS A 487 -14.84 -25.11 34.43
CA LYS A 487 -16.08 -25.36 35.21
C LYS A 487 -16.07 -26.70 35.97
N GLY A 488 -14.93 -27.01 36.61
CA GLY A 488 -14.74 -28.25 37.38
C GLY A 488 -14.58 -29.53 36.55
N ARG A 489 -14.38 -29.43 35.23
CA ARG A 489 -14.10 -30.57 34.34
C ARG A 489 -12.72 -30.41 33.71
N GLN A 490 -11.92 -31.47 33.77
CA GLN A 490 -10.66 -31.54 33.04
C GLN A 490 -10.91 -31.59 31.53
N LEU A 491 -10.27 -30.70 30.79
CA LEU A 491 -10.28 -30.72 29.33
C LEU A 491 -9.37 -31.86 28.86
N LYS A 492 -9.91 -32.80 28.08
CA LYS A 492 -9.15 -33.96 27.61
C LYS A 492 -8.28 -33.58 26.42
N ASN A 493 -7.04 -34.05 26.41
CA ASN A 493 -6.09 -33.76 25.33
C ASN A 493 -6.42 -34.52 24.04
N ASN A 494 -7.42 -34.02 23.33
CA ASN A 494 -7.97 -34.55 22.08
C ASN A 494 -8.18 -33.36 21.11
N ASN A 495 -8.33 -33.64 19.81
CA ASN A 495 -8.62 -32.63 18.76
C ASN A 495 -10.05 -32.04 18.82
N TYR A 496 -10.68 -32.02 19.99
CA TYR A 496 -11.96 -31.34 20.22
C TYR A 496 -11.74 -29.83 20.28
N THR A 497 -12.62 -29.07 19.62
CA THR A 497 -12.58 -27.61 19.65
C THR A 497 -13.02 -27.06 21.00
N MET A 498 -12.52 -25.89 21.37
CA MET A 498 -12.91 -25.23 22.62
C MET A 498 -14.42 -24.91 22.66
N GLN A 499 -15.02 -24.59 21.50
CA GLN A 499 -16.47 -24.41 21.36
C GLN A 499 -17.25 -25.69 21.75
N SER A 500 -16.74 -26.89 21.46
CA SER A 500 -17.38 -28.15 21.83
C SER A 500 -17.43 -28.40 23.35
N TYR A 501 -16.51 -27.78 24.10
CA TYR A 501 -16.54 -27.74 25.58
C TYR A 501 -17.42 -26.62 26.15
N GLY A 502 -18.12 -25.85 25.30
CA GLY A 502 -18.96 -24.73 25.71
C GLY A 502 -18.17 -23.53 26.21
N VAL A 503 -16.89 -23.43 25.83
CA VAL A 503 -16.04 -22.27 26.12
C VAL A 503 -16.48 -21.11 25.22
N LYS A 504 -16.63 -19.94 25.84
CA LYS A 504 -17.02 -18.67 25.21
C LYS A 504 -15.90 -17.65 25.36
N PRO A 505 -15.88 -16.56 24.56
CA PRO A 505 -15.03 -15.40 24.85
C PRO A 505 -15.12 -14.99 26.33
N LEU A 506 -14.00 -14.49 26.86
CA LEU A 506 -13.79 -14.07 28.25
C LEU A 506 -13.98 -15.19 29.31
N SER A 507 -14.14 -16.45 28.89
CA SER A 507 -14.11 -17.60 29.83
C SER A 507 -12.76 -17.71 30.53
N THR A 508 -12.74 -18.14 31.79
CA THR A 508 -11.50 -18.48 32.51
C THR A 508 -11.32 -19.99 32.59
N ILE A 509 -10.11 -20.47 32.32
CA ILE A 509 -9.68 -21.88 32.42
C ILE A 509 -8.54 -21.96 33.42
N ASN A 510 -8.63 -22.86 34.39
CA ASN A 510 -7.62 -23.02 35.42
C ASN A 510 -6.54 -23.99 34.92
N VAL A 511 -5.27 -23.58 34.99
CA VAL A 511 -4.11 -24.35 34.51
C VAL A 511 -3.22 -24.68 35.70
N THR A 512 -3.17 -25.97 36.03
CA THR A 512 -2.34 -26.53 37.11
C THR A 512 -1.20 -27.36 36.52
N THR A 513 -0.04 -27.36 37.18
CA THR A 513 1.13 -28.14 36.71
C THR A 513 1.76 -28.97 37.82
N THR A 514 2.29 -30.14 37.45
CA THR A 514 3.08 -31.03 38.33
C THR A 514 4.59 -30.75 38.29
N TYR A 515 5.04 -29.77 37.50
CA TYR A 515 6.45 -29.41 37.38
C TYR A 515 6.98 -28.71 38.66
N PRO A 516 8.18 -29.05 39.17
CA PRO A 516 8.77 -28.38 40.33
C PRO A 516 9.23 -26.95 39.99
N ASN A 517 8.39 -25.97 40.29
CA ASN A 517 8.67 -24.54 40.06
C ASN A 517 9.38 -23.89 41.27
N THR A 518 10.45 -24.50 41.78
CA THR A 518 11.26 -23.96 42.89
C THR A 518 12.12 -22.79 42.41
N PRO A 519 12.04 -21.59 43.01
CA PRO A 519 12.85 -20.45 42.61
C PRO A 519 14.36 -20.71 42.66
N VAL A 520 15.08 -20.06 41.74
CA VAL A 520 16.54 -20.08 41.61
C VAL A 520 17.05 -18.65 41.81
N THR A 521 18.20 -18.50 42.47
CA THR A 521 18.92 -17.23 42.57
C THR A 521 19.80 -17.05 41.34
N ILE A 522 19.78 -15.88 40.73
CA ILE A 522 20.60 -15.53 39.56
C ILE A 522 21.24 -14.15 39.75
N ASN A 523 22.37 -13.93 39.08
CA ASN A 523 23.05 -12.63 39.03
C ASN A 523 22.80 -11.95 37.67
N ILE A 524 22.51 -10.66 37.68
CA ILE A 524 22.33 -9.85 36.48
C ILE A 524 23.31 -8.68 36.48
N ASP A 525 24.27 -8.65 35.57
CA ASP A 525 25.15 -7.49 35.38
C ASP A 525 24.46 -6.45 34.49
N ILE A 526 24.18 -5.27 35.03
CA ILE A 526 23.57 -4.15 34.30
C ILE A 526 24.59 -3.07 33.93
N SER A 527 25.89 -3.33 34.08
CA SER A 527 26.97 -2.39 33.74
C SER A 527 27.10 -2.09 32.25
N GLY A 528 26.52 -2.94 31.39
CA GLY A 528 26.37 -2.72 29.96
C GLY A 528 25.21 -1.78 29.58
N VAL A 529 24.34 -1.41 30.52
CA VAL A 529 23.21 -0.50 30.28
C VAL A 529 23.67 0.95 30.47
N ILE A 530 23.44 1.81 29.47
CA ILE A 530 23.88 3.22 29.50
C ILE A 530 23.39 3.93 30.77
N GLY A 531 24.33 4.44 31.56
CA GLY A 531 24.06 5.17 32.79
C GLY A 531 23.79 4.30 34.03
N ARG A 532 24.00 2.98 33.94
CA ARG A 532 23.89 2.04 35.07
C ARG A 532 25.21 1.29 35.29
N THR A 533 25.38 0.73 36.48
CA THR A 533 26.60 0.03 36.92
C THR A 533 26.28 -0.97 38.02
N GLY A 534 26.88 -2.16 37.97
CA GLY A 534 26.83 -3.15 39.03
C GLY A 534 26.04 -4.42 38.68
N ILE A 535 26.10 -5.39 39.60
CA ILE A 535 25.39 -6.67 39.51
C ILE A 535 24.22 -6.63 40.51
N GLU A 536 23.03 -7.00 40.06
CA GLU A 536 21.82 -7.14 40.86
C GLU A 536 21.45 -8.64 41.00
N GLU A 537 21.18 -9.10 42.22
CA GLU A 537 20.83 -10.51 42.51
C GLU A 537 19.30 -10.66 42.60
N PHE A 538 18.73 -11.66 41.91
CA PHE A 538 17.29 -11.94 41.91
C PHE A 538 16.99 -13.41 42.23
N THR A 539 16.01 -13.64 43.09
CA THR A 539 15.43 -14.98 43.31
C THR A 539 14.10 -15.10 42.56
N VAL A 540 14.07 -15.91 41.51
CA VAL A 540 12.92 -15.99 40.58
C VAL A 540 12.58 -17.43 40.19
N PRO A 541 11.32 -17.73 39.81
CA PRO A 541 10.96 -19.03 39.23
C PRO A 541 11.78 -19.37 37.97
N PRO A 542 12.12 -20.65 37.71
CA PRO A 542 12.81 -21.08 36.48
C PRO A 542 12.05 -20.77 35.18
N ILE A 543 10.72 -20.57 35.27
CA ILE A 543 9.86 -20.17 34.15
C ILE A 543 9.91 -18.66 33.83
N THR A 544 10.68 -17.88 34.59
CA THR A 544 10.81 -16.44 34.34
C THR A 544 11.55 -16.21 33.04
N THR A 545 10.95 -15.43 32.14
CA THR A 545 11.52 -15.06 30.84
C THR A 545 12.55 -13.93 30.99
N ILE A 546 13.48 -13.84 30.05
CA ILE A 546 14.43 -12.72 29.97
C ILE A 546 13.71 -11.37 29.90
N LEU A 547 12.59 -11.26 29.17
CA LEU A 547 11.75 -10.06 29.14
C LEU A 547 11.34 -9.60 30.56
N ASN A 548 10.80 -10.51 31.37
CA ASN A 548 10.36 -10.20 32.72
C ASN A 548 11.53 -9.81 33.63
N LEU A 549 12.74 -10.37 33.43
CA LEU A 549 13.93 -9.99 34.18
C LEU A 549 14.42 -8.57 33.83
N MET A 550 14.34 -8.20 32.55
CA MET A 550 14.63 -6.84 32.10
C MET A 550 13.62 -5.83 32.68
N GLU A 551 12.33 -6.17 32.68
CA GLU A 551 11.30 -5.35 33.35
C GLU A 551 11.55 -5.22 34.86
N MET A 552 11.89 -6.32 35.55
CA MET A 552 12.21 -6.32 36.99
C MET A 552 13.43 -5.47 37.36
N THR A 553 14.41 -5.33 36.46
CA THR A 553 15.58 -4.45 36.64
C THR A 553 15.32 -3.00 36.21
N ASN A 554 14.11 -2.65 35.75
CA ASN A 554 13.80 -1.38 35.07
C ASN A 554 14.73 -1.11 33.87
N VAL A 555 15.04 -2.14 33.10
CA VAL A 555 15.78 -2.05 31.83
C VAL A 555 14.78 -2.09 30.68
N ASP A 556 14.81 -1.07 29.82
CA ASP A 556 13.91 -0.99 28.67
C ASP A 556 14.31 -2.06 27.62
N VAL A 557 13.39 -3.00 27.46
CA VAL A 557 13.43 -4.17 26.58
C VAL A 557 13.55 -3.83 25.09
N ASN A 558 13.33 -2.57 24.70
CA ASN A 558 13.52 -2.08 23.34
C ASN A 558 14.94 -1.52 23.10
N GLN A 559 15.59 -1.00 24.15
CA GLN A 559 16.90 -0.37 24.06
C GLN A 559 18.04 -1.35 24.36
N CYS A 560 17.76 -2.44 25.08
CA CYS A 560 18.78 -3.38 25.57
C CYS A 560 18.54 -4.82 25.09
N PHE A 561 19.56 -5.66 25.27
CA PHE A 561 19.55 -7.09 25.02
C PHE A 561 20.28 -7.82 26.15
N ALA A 562 20.05 -9.13 26.26
CA ALA A 562 20.67 -9.97 27.27
C ALA A 562 21.69 -10.94 26.66
N LEU A 563 22.81 -11.15 27.32
CA LEU A 563 23.81 -12.17 27.00
C LEU A 563 23.92 -13.19 28.13
N PHE A 564 24.20 -14.43 27.77
CA PHE A 564 24.70 -15.48 28.67
C PHE A 564 25.69 -16.34 27.89
N ASP A 565 26.86 -16.65 28.46
CA ASP A 565 27.99 -17.31 27.77
C ASP A 565 28.36 -16.69 26.40
N GLY A 566 28.25 -15.36 26.28
CA GLY A 566 28.52 -14.62 25.04
C GLY A 566 27.49 -14.86 23.92
N ARG A 567 26.41 -15.58 24.20
CA ARG A 567 25.26 -15.78 23.31
C ARG A 567 24.17 -14.77 23.65
N GLU A 568 23.62 -14.10 22.62
CA GLU A 568 22.42 -13.28 22.76
C GLU A 568 21.18 -14.14 23.04
N LEU A 569 20.47 -13.79 24.11
CA LEU A 569 19.27 -14.48 24.57
C LEU A 569 18.02 -13.86 23.97
N SER A 570 17.05 -14.70 23.62
CA SER A 570 15.72 -14.21 23.28
C SER A 570 15.01 -13.68 24.54
N PRO A 571 14.33 -12.52 24.48
CA PRO A 571 13.41 -12.07 25.54
C PRO A 571 12.35 -13.11 25.96
N HIS A 572 12.09 -14.13 25.14
CA HIS A 572 11.13 -15.19 25.40
C HIS A 572 11.77 -16.53 25.82
N GLU A 573 13.11 -16.63 25.88
CA GLU A 573 13.75 -17.74 26.60
C GLU A 573 13.50 -17.56 28.10
N ALA A 574 13.25 -18.67 28.79
CA ALA A 574 13.15 -18.72 30.23
C ALA A 574 14.43 -19.33 30.83
N LEU A 575 14.69 -19.10 32.12
CA LEU A 575 15.90 -19.63 32.78
C LEU A 575 16.05 -21.16 32.64
N ILE A 576 14.91 -21.87 32.60
CA ILE A 576 14.82 -23.31 32.32
C ILE A 576 15.30 -23.73 30.91
N ASP A 577 15.30 -22.83 29.92
CA ASP A 577 15.85 -23.10 28.57
C ASP A 577 17.38 -23.00 28.51
N LEU A 578 17.99 -22.41 29.55
CA LEU A 578 19.39 -21.99 29.57
C LEU A 578 20.25 -22.83 30.53
N ASP A 579 19.67 -23.83 31.19
CA ASP A 579 20.31 -24.69 32.22
C ASP A 579 21.03 -23.90 33.34
N ILE A 580 20.56 -22.69 33.62
CA ILE A 580 21.20 -21.71 34.52
C ILE A 580 21.31 -22.22 35.97
N THR A 581 22.50 -22.05 36.54
CA THR A 581 22.91 -22.38 37.90
C THR A 581 23.06 -21.12 38.76
N PRO A 582 23.12 -21.23 40.11
CA PRO A 582 23.17 -20.05 40.98
C PRO A 582 24.42 -19.18 40.87
N ASP A 583 25.51 -19.70 40.31
CA ASP A 583 26.78 -18.98 40.13
C ASP A 583 26.84 -18.22 38.78
N ASP A 584 25.84 -18.40 37.90
CA ASP A 584 25.81 -17.83 36.57
C ASP A 584 25.37 -16.35 36.55
N VAL A 585 25.90 -15.61 35.57
CA VAL A 585 25.65 -14.18 35.36
C VAL A 585 25.02 -13.96 33.98
N ILE A 586 23.88 -13.29 33.95
CA ILE A 586 23.26 -12.76 32.73
C ILE A 586 23.71 -11.29 32.58
N GLU A 587 24.25 -10.90 31.44
CA GLU A 587 24.67 -9.51 31.19
C GLU A 587 23.57 -8.77 30.41
N PHE A 588 23.12 -7.62 30.89
CA PHE A 588 22.25 -6.71 30.15
C PHE A 588 23.08 -5.57 29.53
N ASN A 589 23.02 -5.49 28.20
CA ASN A 589 23.78 -4.53 27.40
C ASN A 589 22.80 -3.63 26.62
N THR A 590 23.06 -2.33 26.56
CA THR A 590 22.36 -1.45 25.60
C THR A 590 22.78 -1.81 24.18
N ASN A 591 21.86 -1.67 23.23
CA ASN A 591 22.08 -1.84 21.79
C ASN A 591 23.07 -0.80 21.23
N VAL A 592 24.36 -0.96 21.55
CA VAL A 592 25.46 -0.20 20.93
C VAL A 592 25.68 -0.75 19.52
N THR A 593 24.95 -0.20 18.54
CA THR A 593 25.42 -0.29 17.16
C THR A 593 26.65 0.58 17.03
N ASP A 594 27.83 -0.05 17.03
CA ASP A 594 29.13 0.59 16.95
C ASP A 594 29.19 1.66 15.85
N TRP A 595 29.76 2.81 16.20
CA TRP A 595 30.13 3.85 15.25
C TRP A 595 31.47 3.48 14.60
N LEU A 596 31.45 3.12 13.31
CA LEU A 596 32.54 3.36 12.34
C LEU A 596 32.08 3.17 10.89
#